data_AF-A0A8H9QJ29-F1
#
_entry.id   AF-A0A8H9QJ29-F1
#
_cell.length_a   1.000
_cell.length_b   1.000
_cell.length_c   1.000
_cell.angle_alpha   90.00
_cell.angle_beta   90.00
_cell.angle_gamma   90.00
#
_symmetry.space_group_name_H-M   'P 1'
#
loop_
_entity.id
_entity.type
_entity.pdbx_description
1 polymer ?
#
loop_
_entity_poly.entity_id
_entity_poly.type
_entity_poly.pdbx_seq_one_letter_code
_entity_poly.pdbx_strand_id
1 'polypeptide(L)' 'MTKQEWILRLRRCTSKETLERVIEKNKYSLSDDELEHFNAAVDHRLAEMTMGKLYDRVPPGVWKFVK' A
#
# COMPACT_ATOMS: atom_id res chain seq x y z
N MET A 1 -8.74 -6.55 -9.60
CA MET A 1 -8.12 -7.17 -8.40
C MET A 1 -8.59 -6.45 -7.14
N THR A 2 -8.85 -7.15 -6.03
CA THR A 2 -9.44 -6.48 -4.82
C THR A 2 -8.36 -5.81 -3.96
N LYS A 3 -8.74 -4.79 -3.19
CA LYS A 3 -7.85 -4.09 -2.23
C LYS A 3 -7.13 -5.06 -1.29
N GLN A 4 -7.82 -6.09 -0.79
CA GLN A 4 -7.25 -7.08 0.14
C GLN A 4 -6.14 -7.92 -0.51
N GLU A 5 -6.33 -8.33 -1.77
CA GLU A 5 -5.30 -9.06 -2.51
C GLU A 5 -4.05 -8.21 -2.74
N TRP A 6 -4.23 -6.92 -3.05
CA TRP A 6 -3.12 -5.98 -3.15
C TRP A 6 -2.40 -5.84 -1.80
N ILE A 7 -3.11 -5.66 -0.69
CA ILE A 7 -2.50 -5.59 0.65
C ILE A 7 -1.67 -6.85 0.95
N LEU A 8 -2.20 -8.04 0.66
CA LEU A 8 -1.49 -9.31 0.88
C LEU A 8 -0.20 -9.40 0.04
N ARG A 9 -0.23 -8.92 -1.22
CA ARG A 9 0.96 -8.85 -2.07
C ARG A 9 1.96 -7.81 -1.55
N LEU A 10 1.50 -6.62 -1.19
CA LEU A 10 2.33 -5.52 -0.68
C LEU A 10 2.91 -5.81 0.70
N ARG A 11 2.24 -6.64 1.52
CA ARG A 11 2.78 -7.13 2.80
C ARG A 11 4.04 -7.98 2.65
N ARG A 12 4.26 -8.60 1.48
CA ARG A 12 5.52 -9.30 1.17
C ARG A 12 6.68 -8.34 0.91
N CYS A 13 6.39 -7.07 0.59
CA CYS A 13 7.42 -6.05 0.44
C CYS A 13 7.85 -5.58 1.83
N THR A 14 9.08 -5.91 2.23
CA THR A 14 9.67 -5.51 3.52
C THR A 14 10.41 -4.17 3.45
N SER A 15 10.77 -3.71 2.25
CA SER A 15 11.54 -2.48 2.05
C SER A 15 10.76 -1.43 1.26
N LYS A 16 10.92 -0.16 1.65
CA LYS A 16 10.29 0.98 0.95
C LYS A 16 10.72 1.06 -0.52
N GLU A 17 12.00 0.79 -0.83
CA GLU A 17 12.49 0.72 -2.21
C GLU A 17 11.74 -0.30 -3.08
N THR A 18 11.42 -1.48 -2.53
CA THR A 18 10.64 -2.50 -3.25
C THR A 18 9.21 -2.01 -3.47
N LEU A 19 8.62 -1.37 -2.47
CA LEU A 19 7.29 -0.79 -2.58
C LEU A 19 7.24 0.28 -3.68
N GLU A 20 8.21 1.19 -3.73
CA GLU A 20 8.30 2.24 -4.75
C GLU A 20 8.45 1.67 -6.17
N ARG A 21 9.30 0.66 -6.36
CA ARG A 21 9.41 -0.03 -7.66
C ARG A 21 8.11 -0.70 -8.09
N VAL A 22 7.38 -1.29 -7.14
CA VAL A 22 6.07 -1.92 -7.42
C VAL A 22 5.05 -0.84 -7.79
N ILE A 23 5.01 0.29 -7.08
CA ILE A 23 4.13 1.42 -7.40
C ILE A 23 4.41 1.93 -8.81
N GLU A 24 5.67 2.21 -9.13
CA GLU A 24 6.05 2.72 -10.45
C GLU A 24 5.66 1.74 -11.56
N LYS A 25 5.94 0.44 -11.40
CA LYS A 25 5.57 -0.57 -12.39
C LYS A 25 4.07 -0.72 -12.58
N ASN A 26 3.30 -0.70 -11.48
CA ASN A 26 1.85 -0.87 -11.53
C ASN A 26 1.13 0.39 -12.02
N LYS A 27 1.66 1.59 -11.76
CA LYS A 27 1.10 2.86 -12.24
C LYS A 27 0.89 2.89 -13.76
N TYR A 28 1.79 2.29 -14.52
CA TYR A 28 1.71 2.23 -15.98
C TYR A 28 1.05 0.95 -16.51
N SER A 29 0.85 -0.05 -15.65
CA SER A 29 0.29 -1.35 -16.04
C SER A 29 -1.19 -1.52 -15.66
N LEU A 30 -1.69 -0.76 -14.69
CA LEU A 30 -3.06 -0.84 -14.18
C LEU A 30 -3.95 0.24 -14.81
N SER A 31 -5.23 -0.10 -15.01
CA SER A 31 -6.28 0.87 -15.34
C SER A 31 -6.66 1.72 -14.12
N ASP A 32 -7.26 2.88 -14.36
CA ASP A 32 -7.65 3.85 -13.32
C ASP A 32 -8.45 3.24 -12.16
N ASP A 33 -9.45 2.40 -12.49
CA ASP A 33 -10.26 1.64 -11.53
C ASP A 33 -9.42 0.72 -10.62
N GLU A 34 -8.43 0.02 -11.19
CA GLU A 34 -7.53 -0.83 -10.43
C GLU A 34 -6.49 -0.02 -9.66
N LEU A 35 -6.12 1.14 -10.19
CA LEU A 35 -5.19 2.08 -9.58
C LEU A 35 -5.78 2.63 -8.26
N GLU A 36 -7.07 2.91 -8.19
CA GLU A 36 -7.74 3.31 -6.93
C GLU A 36 -7.59 2.24 -5.85
N HIS A 37 -7.89 0.97 -6.19
CA HIS A 37 -7.77 -0.15 -5.26
C HIS A 37 -6.31 -0.41 -4.85
N PHE A 38 -5.38 -0.23 -5.78
CA PHE A 38 -3.95 -0.36 -5.56
C PHE A 38 -3.42 0.76 -4.65
N ASN A 39 -3.76 2.01 -4.93
CA ASN A 39 -3.37 3.16 -4.10
C ASN A 39 -3.88 3.00 -2.67
N ALA A 40 -5.14 2.61 -2.48
CA ALA A 40 -5.68 2.35 -1.15
C ALA A 40 -4.93 1.22 -0.39
N ALA A 41 -4.36 0.25 -1.09
CA ALA A 41 -3.52 -0.80 -0.51
C ALA A 41 -2.09 -0.32 -0.23
N VAL A 42 -1.54 0.54 -1.08
CA VAL A 42 -0.24 1.19 -0.90
C VAL A 42 -0.25 2.09 0.33
N ASP A 43 -1.27 2.95 0.47
CA ASP A 43 -1.51 3.80 1.62
C ASP A 43 -1.57 2.99 2.93
N HIS A 44 -2.29 1.87 2.90
CA HIS A 44 -2.35 0.93 4.03
C HIS A 44 -0.96 0.38 4.35
N ARG A 45 -0.19 -0.06 3.34
CA ARG A 45 1.14 -0.60 3.55
C ARG A 45 2.13 0.45 4.06
N LEU A 46 2.01 1.69 3.60
CA LEU A 46 2.79 2.83 4.05
C LEU A 46 2.53 3.13 5.52
N ALA A 47 1.26 3.11 5.95
CA ALA A 47 0.90 3.22 7.37
C ALA A 47 1.56 2.11 8.22
N GLU A 48 1.51 0.87 7.76
CA GLU A 48 2.14 -0.26 8.44
C GLU A 48 3.67 -0.11 8.53
N MET A 49 4.32 0.34 7.46
CA MET A 49 5.77 0.58 7.43
C MET A 49 6.18 1.72 8.35
N THR A 50 5.49 2.86 8.29
CA THR A 50 5.81 4.03 9.12
C THR A 50 5.68 3.73 10.61
N MET A 51 4.69 2.92 10.99
CA MET A 51 4.46 2.52 12.38
C MET A 51 5.27 1.28 12.80
N GLY A 52 5.88 0.58 11.85
CA GLY A 52 6.55 -0.70 12.10
C GLY A 52 5.62 -1.81 12.61
N LYS A 53 4.31 -1.71 12.35
CA LYS A 53 3.28 -2.64 12.86
C LYS A 53 2.25 -2.95 11.79
N LEU A 54 1.86 -4.23 11.69
CA LEU A 54 0.77 -4.65 10.83
C LEU A 54 -0.58 -4.27 11.45
N TYR A 55 -1.42 -3.60 10.67
CA TYR A 55 -2.76 -3.21 11.07
C TYR A 55 -3.78 -3.93 10.20
N ASP A 56 -4.84 -4.46 10.82
CA ASP A 56 -6.01 -4.95 10.07
C ASP A 56 -6.82 -3.77 9.52
N ARG A 57 -7.00 -2.72 10.34
CA ARG A 57 -7.45 -1.40 9.93
C ARG A 57 -6.51 -0.33 10.45
N VAL A 58 -6.07 0.55 9.56
CA VAL A 58 -5.23 1.69 9.92
C VAL A 58 -6.04 2.68 10.76
N PRO A 59 -5.61 2.97 12.00
CA PRO A 59 -6.28 3.95 12.84
C PRO A 59 -6.21 5.35 12.22
N PRO A 60 -7.22 6.22 12.44
CA PRO A 60 -7.23 7.57 11.88
C PRO A 60 -6.03 8.43 12.30
N GLY A 61 -5.48 8.18 13.50
CA GLY A 61 -4.28 8.85 13.98
C GLY A 61 -3.00 8.49 13.20
N VAL A 62 -2.95 7.28 12.59
CA VAL A 62 -1.78 6.82 11.84
C VAL A 62 -1.66 7.53 10.50
N TRP A 63 -2.78 7.88 9.85
CA TRP A 63 -2.78 8.63 8.60
C TRP A 63 -2.05 9.97 8.69
N LYS A 64 -1.94 10.57 9.87
CA LYS A 64 -1.15 11.80 10.09
C LYS A 64 0.36 11.60 9.91
N PHE A 65 0.83 10.36 9.99
CA PHE A 65 2.25 10.00 9.86
C PHE A 65 2.58 9.46 8.46
N VAL A 66 1.57 9.12 7.67
CA VAL A 66 1.72 8.76 6.26
C VAL A 66 1.76 10.05 5.45
N LYS A 67 2.85 10.27 4.72
CA LYS A 67 3.09 11.44 3.87
C LYS A 67 3.42 10.99 2.46
#